data_AF-A0A958RJN8-F1
#
_entry.id   AF-A0A958RJN8-F1
#
_cell.length_a   1.000
_cell.length_b   1.000
_cell.length_c   1.000
_cell.angle_alpha   90.00
_cell.angle_beta   90.00
_cell.angle_gamma   90.00
#
_symmetry.space_group_name_H-M   'P 1'
#
loop_
_entity.id
_entity.type
_entity.pdbx_description
1 polymer ?
#
loop_
_entity_poly.entity_id
_entity_poly.type
_entity_poly.pdbx_seq_one_letter_code
_entity_poly.pdbx_strand_id
1 'polypeptide(L)'
;MNIGNYDLTVVDMNGDHLDDIVSVSTNNVNIHYQLSTGGFNEVNINTTNADFLPTWSMAAADFDKNGYTDLLYGSGSGVTFMKANSTGTGFTEMS
;
A
#
# COMPACT_ATOMS: atom_id res chain seq x y z
N MET A 1 3.12 5.12 -17.55
CA MET A 1 2.96 4.62 -16.17
C MET A 1 1.56 4.05 -16.10
N ASN A 2 1.44 2.74 -15.86
CA ASN A 2 0.15 2.06 -15.80
C ASN A 2 -0.24 2.04 -14.31
N ILE A 3 -0.90 3.10 -13.88
CA ILE A 3 -1.27 3.36 -12.49
C ILE A 3 -2.59 2.61 -12.24
N GLY A 4 -2.67 1.86 -11.14
CA GLY A 4 -3.84 1.03 -10.81
C GLY A 4 -5.13 1.87 -10.72
N ASN A 5 -6.31 1.22 -10.74
CA ASN A 5 -7.60 1.92 -10.76
C ASN A 5 -7.88 2.82 -9.52
N TYR A 6 -7.02 2.79 -8.50
CA TYR A 6 -7.14 3.55 -7.26
C TYR A 6 -5.77 4.16 -6.88
N ASP A 7 -5.52 5.42 -7.27
CA ASP A 7 -4.35 6.20 -6.87
C ASP A 7 -4.72 7.01 -5.61
N LEU A 8 -4.41 6.50 -4.42
CA LEU A 8 -5.04 7.01 -3.19
C LEU A 8 -4.10 7.40 -2.06
N THR A 9 -2.80 7.10 -2.11
CA THR A 9 -1.90 7.41 -0.99
C THR A 9 -0.48 7.70 -1.43
N VAL A 10 0.11 8.70 -0.78
CA VAL A 10 1.53 9.05 -0.83
C VAL A 10 2.08 8.92 0.59
N VAL A 11 3.04 8.04 0.79
CA VAL A 11 3.62 7.71 2.10
C VAL A 11 4.95 7.00 1.91
N ASP A 12 5.89 7.17 2.86
CA ASP A 12 7.12 6.38 2.90
C ASP A 12 6.82 4.91 3.19
N MET A 13 7.17 4.03 2.25
CA MET A 13 6.94 2.59 2.33
C MET A 13 8.23 1.78 2.57
N ASN A 14 9.41 2.40 2.47
CA ASN A 14 10.70 1.71 2.61
C ASN A 14 11.63 2.28 3.69
N GLY A 15 11.22 3.34 4.38
CA GLY A 15 11.96 3.99 5.46
C GLY A 15 13.10 4.91 4.99
N ASP A 16 13.12 5.31 3.72
CA ASP A 16 14.14 6.21 3.17
C ASP A 16 13.81 7.71 3.35
N HIS A 17 12.66 8.01 3.95
CA HIS A 17 12.11 9.36 4.19
C HIS A 17 11.75 10.12 2.91
N LEU A 18 11.53 9.42 1.79
CA LEU A 18 10.95 9.96 0.57
C LEU A 18 9.49 9.53 0.42
N ASP A 19 8.76 10.27 -0.40
CA ASP A 19 7.33 10.07 -0.61
C ASP A 19 7.11 9.05 -1.74
N ASP A 20 6.64 7.84 -1.39
CA ASP A 20 6.31 6.80 -2.37
C ASP A 20 4.84 6.90 -2.80
N ILE A 21 4.53 6.53 -4.04
CA ILE A 21 3.15 6.48 -4.55
C ILE A 21 2.64 5.05 -4.42
N VAL A 22 1.48 4.88 -3.78
CA VAL A 22 0.84 3.58 -3.60
C VAL A 22 -0.48 3.53 -4.36
N SER A 23 -0.63 2.53 -5.22
CA SER A 23 -1.88 2.18 -5.87
C SER A 23 -2.22 0.72 -5.59
N VAL A 24 -3.51 0.38 -5.61
CA VAL A 24 -3.96 -0.96 -5.20
C VAL A 24 -5.00 -1.54 -6.16
N SER A 25 -5.05 -2.87 -6.20
CA SER A 25 -6.09 -3.65 -6.87
C SER A 25 -6.61 -4.73 -5.92
N THR A 26 -7.49 -5.60 -6.41
CA THR A 26 -8.04 -6.70 -5.60
C THR A 26 -6.95 -7.56 -4.97
N ASN A 27 -5.83 -7.80 -5.65
CA ASN A 27 -4.82 -8.77 -5.22
C ASN A 27 -3.38 -8.27 -5.38
N ASN A 28 -3.20 -6.94 -5.43
CA ASN A 28 -1.89 -6.34 -5.61
C ASN A 28 -1.82 -4.98 -4.93
N VAL A 29 -0.69 -4.74 -4.27
CA VAL A 29 -0.22 -3.41 -3.88
C VAL A 29 0.92 -3.05 -4.82
N ASN A 30 0.74 -1.98 -5.59
CA ASN A 30 1.74 -1.43 -6.49
C ASN A 30 2.35 -0.19 -5.83
N ILE A 31 3.67 -0.19 -5.68
CA ILE A 31 4.41 0.88 -5.03
C ILE A 31 5.41 1.44 -6.02
N HIS A 32 5.38 2.74 -6.22
CA HIS A 32 6.41 3.48 -6.91
C HIS A 32 7.33 4.12 -5.88
N TYR A 33 8.46 3.47 -5.63
CA TYR A 33 9.46 3.98 -4.70
C TYR A 33 10.17 5.20 -5.28
N GLN A 34 10.12 6.34 -4.60
CA GLN A 34 10.83 7.53 -5.04
C GLN A 34 12.35 7.31 -4.94
N LEU A 35 13.08 7.61 -6.01
CA LEU A 35 14.54 7.49 -5.99
C LEU A 35 15.18 8.83 -5.63
N SER A 36 16.18 8.81 -4.76
CA SER A 36 16.97 10.00 -4.38
C SER A 36 17.68 10.67 -5.57
N THR A 37 17.92 9.92 -6.65
CA THR A 37 18.47 10.41 -7.92
C THR A 37 17.41 11.01 -8.85
N GLY A 38 16.15 11.03 -8.43
CA GLY A 38 14.99 11.37 -9.25
C GLY A 38 14.38 10.15 -9.95
N GLY A 39 13.08 10.25 -10.24
CA GLY A 39 12.29 9.17 -10.84
C GLY A 39 11.73 8.20 -9.79
N PHE A 40 11.17 7.09 -10.27
CA PHE A 40 10.52 6.07 -9.45
C PHE A 40 10.96 4.65 -9.86
N ASN A 41 11.07 3.76 -8.89
CA ASN A 41 11.18 2.32 -9.10
C ASN A 41 9.85 1.64 -8.78
N GLU A 42 9.20 1.06 -9.78
CA GLU A 42 7.91 0.40 -9.64
C GLU A 42 8.07 -1.05 -9.16
N VAL A 43 7.34 -1.41 -8.10
CA VAL A 43 7.31 -2.75 -7.51
C VAL A 43 5.87 -3.20 -7.31
N ASN A 44 5.58 -4.43 -7.70
CA ASN A 44 4.29 -5.07 -7.48
C ASN A 44 4.41 -6.12 -6.38
N ILE A 45 3.58 -5.98 -5.35
CA ILE A 45 3.49 -6.90 -4.22
C ILE A 45 2.14 -7.61 -4.30
N ASN A 46 2.18 -8.88 -4.72
CA ASN A 46 0.97 -9.71 -4.76
C ASN A 46 0.43 -9.93 -3.35
N THR A 47 -0.89 -9.83 -3.20
CA THR A 47 -1.60 -10.09 -1.95
C THR A 47 -2.68 -11.16 -2.17
N THR A 48 -3.27 -11.66 -1.08
CA THR A 48 -4.59 -12.29 -1.18
C THR A 48 -5.63 -11.26 -1.60
N ASN A 49 -6.80 -11.73 -2.05
CA ASN A 49 -7.86 -10.83 -2.48
C ASN A 49 -8.37 -10.00 -1.30
N ALA A 50 -8.41 -8.68 -1.45
CA ALA A 50 -9.12 -7.79 -0.56
C ALA A 50 -10.63 -7.97 -0.73
N ASP A 51 -11.35 -8.21 0.36
CA ASP A 51 -12.81 -8.29 0.34
C ASP A 51 -13.45 -6.91 0.09
N PHE A 52 -12.82 -5.83 0.57
CA PHE A 52 -13.29 -4.45 0.39
C PHE A 52 -12.22 -3.56 -0.23
N LEU A 53 -12.41 -3.22 -1.51
CA LEU A 53 -11.57 -2.24 -2.19
C LEU A 53 -11.79 -0.81 -1.63
N PRO A 54 -10.78 0.07 -1.71
CA PRO A 54 -10.84 1.43 -1.15
C PRO A 54 -11.68 2.38 -1.99
N THR A 55 -12.98 2.12 -2.09
CA THR A 55 -13.90 2.92 -2.91
C THR A 55 -14.21 4.29 -2.33
N TRP A 56 -13.88 4.52 -1.04
CA TRP A 56 -14.11 5.80 -0.35
C TRP A 56 -12.81 6.45 0.10
N SER A 57 -11.87 5.69 0.66
CA SER A 57 -10.63 6.24 1.22
C SER A 57 -9.52 5.19 1.34
N MET A 58 -8.28 5.65 1.46
CA MET A 58 -7.16 4.88 2.01
C MET A 58 -6.53 5.62 3.18
N ALA A 59 -5.94 4.86 4.09
CA ALA A 59 -5.04 5.36 5.13
C ALA A 59 -3.81 4.45 5.22
N ALA A 60 -2.71 5.01 5.71
CA ALA A 60 -1.46 4.30 5.89
C ALA A 60 -0.83 4.67 7.24
N ALA A 61 -0.39 3.67 7.99
CA ALA A 61 0.28 3.81 9.28
C ALA A 61 0.89 2.47 9.70
N ASP A 62 1.99 2.49 10.45
CA ASP A 62 2.50 1.31 11.16
C ASP A 62 1.66 1.08 12.43
N PHE A 63 0.56 0.31 12.31
CA PHE A 63 -0.40 0.14 13.41
C PHE A 63 0.02 -0.97 14.38
N ASP A 64 0.82 -1.93 13.91
CA ASP A 64 1.32 -3.03 14.74
C ASP A 64 2.73 -2.78 15.31
N LYS A 65 3.34 -1.66 14.96
CA LYS A 65 4.65 -1.17 15.42
C LYS A 65 5.81 -2.07 14.98
N ASN A 66 5.71 -2.66 13.79
CA ASN A 66 6.75 -3.51 13.24
C ASN A 66 7.83 -2.74 12.46
N GLY A 67 7.66 -1.42 12.29
CA GLY A 67 8.58 -0.54 11.57
C GLY A 67 8.28 -0.41 10.09
N TYR A 68 7.18 -1.00 9.59
CA TYR A 68 6.74 -0.93 8.21
C TYR A 68 5.32 -0.37 8.13
N THR A 69 5.09 0.48 7.14
CA THR A 69 3.79 1.11 6.91
C THR A 69 2.76 0.06 6.48
N ASP A 70 1.68 -0.10 7.26
CA ASP A 70 0.51 -0.87 6.88
C ASP A 70 -0.48 0.01 6.09
N LEU A 71 -1.43 -0.64 5.38
CA LEU A 71 -2.49 0.05 4.64
C LEU A 71 -3.88 -0.33 5.15
N LEU A 72 -4.81 0.61 5.04
CA LEU A 72 -6.23 0.42 5.31
C LEU A 72 -7.05 0.89 4.11
N TYR A 73 -7.95 0.03 3.63
CA TYR A 73 -8.88 0.32 2.55
C TYR A 73 -10.25 0.62 3.15
N GLY A 74 -10.72 1.85 2.95
CA GLY A 74 -12.04 2.30 3.37
C GLY A 74 -13.04 2.15 2.24
N SER A 75 -14.07 1.32 2.46
CA SER A 75 -15.17 1.11 1.54
C SER A 75 -16.50 1.51 2.18
N GLY A 76 -17.52 1.76 1.37
CA GLY A 76 -18.88 1.96 1.86
C GLY A 76 -19.51 0.71 2.52
N SER A 77 -18.93 -0.47 2.32
CA SER A 77 -19.45 -1.76 2.81
C SER A 77 -18.59 -2.45 3.88
N GLY A 78 -17.40 -1.91 4.17
CA GLY A 78 -16.45 -2.55 5.08
C GLY A 78 -15.06 -1.91 5.02
N VAL A 79 -14.11 -2.54 5.70
CA VAL A 79 -12.70 -2.14 5.71
C VAL A 79 -11.81 -3.35 5.48
N THR A 80 -10.75 -3.19 4.68
CA THR A 80 -9.69 -4.19 4.55
C THR A 80 -8.39 -3.62 5.12
N PHE A 81 -7.72 -4.35 5.98
CA PHE A 81 -6.37 -4.07 6.45
C PHE A 81 -5.38 -4.90 5.64
N MET A 82 -4.32 -4.25 5.16
CA MET A 82 -3.14 -4.89 4.59
C MET A 82 -1.98 -4.66 5.54
N LYS A 83 -1.70 -5.66 6.38
CA LYS A 83 -0.63 -5.58 7.36
C LYS A 83 0.70 -5.98 6.75
N ALA A 84 1.68 -5.08 6.74
CA ALA A 84 3.01 -5.35 6.23
C ALA A 84 3.68 -6.46 7.06
N ASN A 85 4.53 -7.25 6.40
CA ASN A 85 5.39 -8.19 7.10
C ASN A 85 6.64 -7.49 7.67
N SER A 86 7.40 -8.20 8.50
CA SER A 86 8.62 -7.65 9.13
C SER A 86 9.80 -7.44 8.17
N THR A 87 9.57 -7.47 6.85
CA THR A 87 10.57 -7.19 5.82
C THR A 87 10.09 -6.14 4.81
N GLY A 88 8.87 -5.62 4.92
CA GLY A 88 8.28 -4.66 3.98
C GLY A 88 8.06 -5.20 2.56
N THR A 89 8.05 -6.53 2.38
CA THR A 89 7.98 -7.16 1.05
C THR A 89 6.68 -7.91 0.77
N GLY A 90 5.73 -7.87 1.71
CA GLY A 90 4.48 -8.60 1.61
C GLY A 90 3.45 -8.11 2.61
N PHE A 91 2.18 -8.40 2.33
CA PHE A 91 1.05 -8.03 3.18
C PHE A 91 0.23 -9.25 3.58
N THR A 92 -0.31 -9.21 4.79
CA THR A 92 -1.40 -10.10 5.24
C THR A 92 -2.71 -9.32 5.21
N GLU A 93 -3.68 -9.82 4.45
CA GLU A 93 -5.01 -9.23 4.32
C GLU A 93 -5.91 -9.65 5.50
N MET A 94 -6.74 -8.71 5.99
CA MET A 94 -7.75 -8.92 7.03
C MET A 94 -8.94 -7.99 6.78
N SER A 95 -10.15 -8.54 6.62
CA SER A 95 -11.40 -7.78 6.38
C SER A 95 -12.51 -8.13 7.37
#